data_AF-A0A7C2B1G7-F1
#
_entry.id   AF-A0A7C2B1G7-F1
#
_cell.length_a   1.000
_cell.length_b   1.000
_cell.length_c   1.000
_cell.angle_alpha   90.00
_cell.angle_beta   90.00
_cell.angle_gamma   90.00
#
_symmetry.space_group_name_H-M   'P 1'
#
loop_
_entity.id
_entity.type
_entity.pdbx_description
1 polymer ?
#
loop_
_entity_poly.entity_id
_entity_poly.type
_entity_poly.pdbx_seq_one_letter_code
_entity_poly.pdbx_strand_id
1 'polypeptide(L)'
;MGWMSQHETIEDARWEPPRSSTAISQTRPARQMPAGLRLDVGWLIATRLLVASLYLAAAAWPQRLTLLVLVAGVACVCLLAASPWFRLPLRLRTASAVEAMTIGLVTPFAAVQAYVASSGATMTTGGLLLALETGTAITATMIAGAALVERRSDIWSPLARSLVLWPLLVVPVSVLPSAQDGSTRSLSLALGGGFLAAALVTVVARLAPAAAARWVIAAGTLAYGAIILFNNGATSLWNRPLFASVLWMLEVGVASLLFSVTARQWCLRVLQAIWFTAFLARPRR
;
A
#
# COMPACT_ATOMS: atom_id res chain seq x y z
N MET A 1 41.85 67.66 -45.49
CA MET A 1 40.62 67.63 -46.32
C MET A 1 40.34 66.19 -46.70
N GLY A 2 39.14 65.68 -46.43
CA GLY A 2 38.74 64.30 -46.73
C GLY A 2 38.12 63.58 -45.52
N TRP A 3 36.81 63.69 -45.41
CA TRP A 3 35.93 63.04 -44.43
C TRP A 3 35.65 61.59 -44.80
N MET A 4 35.31 60.75 -43.79
CA MET A 4 34.25 59.71 -43.78
C MET A 4 34.46 58.80 -42.55
N SER A 5 33.82 59.07 -41.42
CA SER A 5 32.47 58.65 -41.02
C SER A 5 32.30 57.13 -40.92
N GLN A 6 32.44 56.60 -39.71
CA GLN A 6 31.61 55.48 -39.25
C GLN A 6 31.11 55.80 -37.85
N HIS A 7 29.90 56.36 -37.81
CA HIS A 7 28.97 56.11 -36.73
C HIS A 7 28.66 54.61 -36.75
N GLU A 8 29.29 53.84 -35.86
CA GLU A 8 28.69 52.58 -35.43
C GLU A 8 27.85 52.89 -34.20
N THR A 9 26.55 52.96 -34.46
CA THR A 9 25.47 52.89 -33.49
C THR A 9 25.67 51.65 -32.62
N ILE A 10 25.94 51.84 -31.33
CA ILE A 10 25.73 50.81 -30.32
C ILE A 10 24.21 50.69 -30.15
N GLU A 11 23.58 50.03 -31.12
CA GLU A 11 22.22 49.51 -30.98
C GLU A 11 22.27 48.39 -29.95
N ASP A 12 21.63 48.65 -28.81
CA ASP A 12 20.97 47.68 -27.95
C ASP A 12 21.56 46.28 -27.97
N ALA A 13 22.52 46.05 -27.05
CA ALA A 13 22.81 44.70 -26.54
C ALA A 13 21.56 44.17 -25.83
N ARG A 14 20.57 43.74 -26.63
CA ARG A 14 19.34 43.10 -26.21
C ARG A 14 19.74 41.84 -25.44
N TRP A 15 19.55 41.90 -24.12
CA TRP A 15 19.69 40.73 -23.26
C TRP A 15 18.70 39.66 -23.72
N GLU A 16 19.18 38.60 -24.35
CA GLU A 16 18.38 37.41 -24.61
C GLU A 16 18.36 36.53 -23.34
N PRO A 17 17.20 36.09 -22.84
CA PRO A 17 17.15 35.10 -21.78
C PRO A 17 17.82 33.81 -22.28
N PRO A 18 18.55 33.07 -21.41
CA PRO A 18 19.17 31.82 -21.81
C PRO A 18 18.08 30.88 -22.33
N ARG A 19 18.10 30.63 -23.65
CA ARG A 19 17.27 29.62 -24.28
C ARG A 19 17.57 28.32 -23.54
N SER A 20 16.53 27.73 -22.94
CA SER A 20 16.60 26.49 -22.19
C SER A 20 17.22 25.41 -23.07
N SER A 21 18.54 25.27 -22.99
CA SER A 21 19.24 24.17 -23.62
C SER A 21 18.79 22.92 -22.87
N THR A 22 18.09 22.09 -23.62
CA THR A 22 17.70 20.71 -23.37
C THR A 22 18.93 19.82 -23.17
N ALA A 23 19.80 20.19 -22.22
CA ALA A 23 21.10 19.59 -22.02
C ALA A 23 21.58 19.69 -20.56
N ILE A 24 20.68 19.54 -19.58
CA ILE A 24 21.06 19.15 -18.21
C ILE A 24 20.04 18.13 -17.67
N SER A 25 19.92 16.99 -18.34
CA SER A 25 19.68 15.72 -17.63
C SER A 25 21.05 15.14 -17.27
N GLN A 26 21.86 15.95 -16.58
CA GLN A 26 22.91 15.39 -15.77
C GLN A 26 22.20 14.61 -14.69
N THR A 27 22.19 13.30 -14.86
CA THR A 27 22.09 12.30 -13.80
C THR A 27 22.87 12.80 -12.60
N ARG A 28 22.17 13.51 -11.71
CA ARG A 28 22.72 13.92 -10.42
C ARG A 28 23.21 12.62 -9.79
N PRO A 29 24.52 12.42 -9.58
CA PRO A 29 24.99 11.20 -8.97
C PRO A 29 24.23 11.09 -7.65
N ALA A 30 23.50 9.99 -7.50
CA ALA A 30 22.73 9.73 -6.29
C ALA A 30 23.76 9.79 -5.16
N ARG A 31 23.77 10.91 -4.43
CA ARG A 31 24.60 11.10 -3.24
C ARG A 31 24.28 9.89 -2.39
N GLN A 32 25.20 8.93 -2.34
CA GLN A 32 25.07 7.73 -1.54
C GLN A 32 25.10 8.22 -0.09
N MET A 33 23.91 8.54 0.42
CA MET A 33 23.73 8.76 1.84
C MET A 33 24.20 7.48 2.53
N PRO A 34 24.91 7.60 3.67
CA PRO A 34 25.39 6.45 4.41
C PRO A 34 24.22 5.50 4.70
N ALA A 35 24.55 4.22 4.87
CA ALA A 35 23.63 3.11 5.14
C ALA A 35 22.94 3.21 6.53
N GLY A 36 22.61 4.42 6.98
CA GLY A 36 21.72 4.67 8.10
C GLY A 36 20.28 4.31 7.72
N LEU A 37 19.52 3.85 8.70
CA LEU A 37 18.12 3.49 8.53
C LEU A 37 17.34 4.73 8.08
N ARG A 38 16.95 4.77 6.82
CA ARG A 38 16.23 5.93 6.26
C ARG A 38 14.92 6.11 7.03
N LEU A 39 14.57 7.36 7.34
CA LEU A 39 13.43 7.72 8.19
C LEU A 39 12.11 7.08 7.73
N ASP A 40 11.88 6.99 6.42
CA ASP A 40 10.71 6.35 5.82
C ASP A 40 10.62 4.85 6.14
N VAL A 41 11.76 4.17 6.22
CA VAL A 41 11.84 2.75 6.51
C VAL A 41 11.65 2.48 8.00
N GLY A 42 12.31 3.28 8.84
CA GLY A 42 12.14 3.21 10.29
C GLY A 42 10.70 3.48 10.69
N TRP A 43 10.06 4.45 10.04
CA TRP A 43 8.64 4.74 10.21
C TRP A 43 7.75 3.54 9.89
N LEU A 44 7.95 2.89 8.74
CA LEU A 44 7.18 1.70 8.37
C LEU A 44 7.36 0.57 9.39
N ILE A 45 8.60 0.28 9.78
CA ILE A 45 8.89 -0.80 10.75
C ILE A 45 8.23 -0.49 12.10
N ALA A 46 8.42 0.72 12.62
CA ALA A 46 7.86 1.14 13.90
C ALA A 46 6.33 1.08 13.90
N THR A 47 5.70 1.58 12.84
CA THR A 47 4.23 1.57 12.71
C THR A 47 3.70 0.14 12.68
N ARG A 48 4.28 -0.73 11.85
CA ARG A 48 3.84 -2.12 11.69
C ARG A 48 4.05 -2.94 12.97
N LEU A 49 5.19 -2.77 13.63
CA LEU A 49 5.44 -3.41 14.92
C LEU A 49 4.46 -2.95 15.99
N LEU A 50 4.20 -1.63 16.09
CA LEU A 50 3.25 -1.09 17.05
C LEU A 50 1.84 -1.66 16.84
N VAL A 51 1.35 -1.65 15.60
CA VAL A 51 0.04 -2.21 15.24
C VAL A 51 -0.01 -3.71 15.52
N ALA A 52 1.05 -4.45 15.15
CA ALA A 52 1.15 -5.88 15.45
C ALA A 52 1.08 -6.15 16.96
N SER A 53 1.84 -5.42 17.76
CA SER A 53 1.85 -5.55 19.22
C SER A 53 0.48 -5.25 19.82
N LEU A 54 -0.21 -4.19 19.37
CA LEU A 54 -1.55 -3.85 19.85
C LEU A 54 -2.57 -4.96 19.52
N TYR A 55 -2.54 -5.50 18.31
CA TYR A 55 -3.42 -6.61 17.93
C TYR A 55 -3.10 -7.89 18.71
N LEU A 56 -1.83 -8.26 18.84
CA LEU A 56 -1.43 -9.44 19.61
C LEU A 56 -1.77 -9.30 21.10
N ALA A 57 -1.59 -8.12 21.68
CA ALA A 57 -2.05 -7.82 23.04
C ALA A 57 -3.58 -7.94 23.15
N ALA A 58 -4.33 -7.44 22.17
CA ALA A 58 -5.80 -7.52 22.14
C ALA A 58 -6.32 -8.97 22.05
N ALA A 59 -5.48 -9.92 21.61
CA ALA A 59 -5.82 -11.33 21.60
C ALA A 59 -5.69 -12.01 22.99
N ALA A 60 -4.91 -11.43 23.90
CA ALA A 60 -4.58 -12.04 25.20
C ALA A 60 -5.12 -11.26 26.41
N TRP A 61 -5.44 -9.98 26.25
CA TRP A 61 -5.75 -9.08 27.38
C TRP A 61 -7.24 -8.73 27.47
N PRO A 62 -7.78 -8.53 28.68
CA PRO A 62 -9.18 -8.17 28.89
C PRO A 62 -9.53 -6.76 28.38
N GLN A 63 -8.57 -5.84 28.30
CA GLN A 63 -8.73 -4.44 27.88
C GLN A 63 -8.76 -4.29 26.35
N ARG A 64 -9.47 -5.19 25.70
CA ARG A 64 -9.44 -5.35 24.25
C ARG A 64 -9.90 -4.12 23.48
N LEU A 65 -10.99 -3.49 23.92
CA LEU A 65 -11.55 -2.31 23.27
C LEU A 65 -10.54 -1.16 23.25
N THR A 66 -9.88 -0.90 24.39
CA THR A 66 -8.84 0.12 24.50
C THR A 66 -7.70 -0.12 23.51
N LEU A 67 -7.25 -1.37 23.38
CA LEU A 67 -6.19 -1.73 22.44
C LEU A 67 -6.61 -1.53 20.98
N LEU A 68 -7.86 -1.85 20.62
CA LEU A 68 -8.39 -1.60 19.27
C LEU A 68 -8.56 -0.10 18.97
N VAL A 69 -8.96 0.70 19.98
CA VAL A 69 -9.00 2.16 19.87
C VAL A 69 -7.60 2.74 19.65
N LEU A 70 -6.58 2.19 20.32
CA LEU A 70 -5.19 2.59 20.08
C LEU A 70 -4.75 2.29 18.63
N VAL A 71 -5.15 1.17 18.04
CA VAL A 71 -4.89 0.87 16.63
C VAL A 71 -5.52 1.94 15.72
N ALA A 72 -6.75 2.36 15.99
CA ALA A 72 -7.38 3.47 15.28
C ALA A 72 -6.60 4.79 15.48
N GLY A 73 -6.09 5.03 16.68
CA GLY A 73 -5.18 6.14 16.98
C GLY A 73 -3.92 6.12 16.12
N VAL A 74 -3.31 4.95 15.92
CA VAL A 74 -2.16 4.80 15.00
C VAL A 74 -2.54 5.15 13.56
N ALA A 75 -3.71 4.71 13.07
CA ALA A 75 -4.20 5.09 11.75
C ALA A 75 -4.39 6.61 11.61
N CYS A 76 -4.93 7.28 12.65
CA CYS A 76 -5.05 8.73 12.69
C CYS A 76 -3.67 9.42 12.65
N VAL A 77 -2.67 8.92 13.38
CA VAL A 77 -1.31 9.45 13.34
C VAL A 77 -0.70 9.30 11.95
N CYS A 78 -0.89 8.14 11.30
CA CYS A 78 -0.45 7.93 9.91
C CYS A 78 -1.15 8.89 8.93
N LEU A 79 -2.44 9.16 9.12
CA LEU A 79 -3.20 10.11 8.30
C LEU A 79 -2.70 11.55 8.49
N LEU A 80 -2.43 11.95 9.74
CA LEU A 80 -1.83 13.25 10.05
C LEU A 80 -0.44 13.35 9.42
N ALA A 81 0.39 12.31 9.51
CA ALA A 81 1.70 12.29 8.88
C ALA A 81 1.63 12.33 7.33
N ALA A 82 0.53 11.88 6.73
CA ALA A 82 0.28 12.02 5.29
C ALA A 82 -0.11 13.45 4.88
N SER A 83 -0.67 14.23 5.80
CA SER A 83 -1.16 15.59 5.57
C SER A 83 -0.05 16.53 5.08
N PRO A 84 -0.36 17.49 4.18
CA PRO A 84 0.59 18.52 3.79
C PRO A 84 0.99 19.45 4.95
N TRP A 85 0.23 19.47 6.03
CA TRP A 85 0.44 20.39 7.15
C TRP A 85 1.76 20.18 7.89
N PHE A 86 2.25 18.94 7.97
CA PHE A 86 3.44 18.60 8.76
C PHE A 86 4.78 18.73 8.02
N ARG A 87 4.79 19.27 6.78
CA ARG A 87 6.00 19.48 5.94
C ARG A 87 6.94 18.26 5.83
N LEU A 88 6.40 17.05 5.96
CA LEU A 88 7.17 15.81 5.86
C LEU A 88 7.58 15.50 4.41
N PRO A 89 8.71 14.78 4.19
CA PRO A 89 9.11 14.36 2.87
C PRO A 89 8.01 13.58 2.15
N LEU A 90 7.81 13.84 0.87
CA LEU A 90 6.71 13.24 0.09
C LEU A 90 6.73 11.70 0.11
N ARG A 91 7.92 11.08 0.20
CA ARG A 91 8.06 9.63 0.43
C ARG A 91 7.41 9.22 1.74
N LEU A 92 7.79 9.83 2.86
CA LEU A 92 7.21 9.48 4.16
C LEU A 92 5.70 9.76 4.22
N ARG A 93 5.24 10.85 3.59
CA ARG A 93 3.80 11.14 3.48
C ARG A 93 3.04 10.07 2.71
N THR A 94 3.58 9.60 1.59
CA THR A 94 2.95 8.52 0.81
C THR A 94 2.98 7.18 1.52
N ALA A 95 4.09 6.85 2.19
CA ALA A 95 4.16 5.66 3.04
C ALA A 95 3.11 5.71 4.16
N SER A 96 2.98 6.86 4.83
CA SER A 96 2.02 7.07 5.90
C SER A 96 0.58 7.01 5.41
N ALA A 97 0.29 7.52 4.20
CA ALA A 97 -1.02 7.40 3.59
C ALA A 97 -1.40 5.94 3.32
N VAL A 98 -0.47 5.12 2.82
CA VAL A 98 -0.70 3.69 2.57
C VAL A 98 -0.89 2.92 3.88
N GLU A 99 -0.11 3.21 4.92
CA GLU A 99 -0.31 2.63 6.26
C GLU A 99 -1.67 3.05 6.83
N ALA A 100 -2.06 4.33 6.71
CA ALA A 100 -3.37 4.81 7.15
C ALA A 100 -4.52 4.13 6.42
N MET A 101 -4.41 3.91 5.10
CA MET A 101 -5.39 3.14 4.33
C MET A 101 -5.45 1.68 4.81
N THR A 102 -4.29 1.07 5.07
CA THR A 102 -4.23 -0.33 5.49
C THR A 102 -4.83 -0.51 6.89
N ILE A 103 -4.39 0.27 7.87
CA ILE A 103 -4.79 0.17 9.29
C ILE A 103 -6.20 0.76 9.50
N GLY A 104 -6.54 1.84 8.81
CA GLY A 104 -7.78 2.58 9.03
C GLY A 104 -8.97 2.08 8.19
N LEU A 105 -8.72 1.42 7.06
CA LEU A 105 -9.79 0.96 6.15
C LEU A 105 -9.72 -0.54 5.91
N VAL A 106 -8.59 -1.04 5.41
CA VAL A 106 -8.50 -2.45 4.99
C VAL A 106 -8.68 -3.41 6.16
N THR A 107 -8.03 -3.16 7.31
CA THR A 107 -8.14 -4.06 8.46
C THR A 107 -9.53 -4.12 9.07
N PRO A 108 -10.25 -3.00 9.32
CA PRO A 108 -11.63 -3.11 9.81
C PRO A 108 -12.55 -3.78 8.78
N PHE A 109 -12.44 -3.48 7.48
CA PHE A 109 -13.27 -4.14 6.47
C PHE A 109 -12.98 -5.65 6.38
N ALA A 110 -11.72 -6.06 6.41
CA ALA A 110 -11.34 -7.46 6.41
C ALA A 110 -11.83 -8.20 7.67
N ALA A 111 -11.83 -7.53 8.83
CA ALA A 111 -12.36 -8.09 10.07
C ALA A 111 -13.89 -8.28 10.00
N VAL A 112 -14.62 -7.29 9.48
CA VAL A 112 -16.08 -7.38 9.27
C VAL A 112 -16.39 -8.50 8.28
N GLN A 113 -15.69 -8.56 7.15
CA GLN A 113 -15.88 -9.60 6.15
C GLN A 113 -15.63 -11.00 6.74
N ALA A 114 -14.54 -11.18 7.50
CA ALA A 114 -14.22 -12.46 8.12
C ALA A 114 -15.19 -12.87 9.24
N TYR A 115 -15.81 -11.90 9.92
CA TYR A 115 -16.85 -12.14 10.91
C TYR A 115 -18.17 -12.57 10.24
N VAL A 116 -18.61 -11.85 9.21
CA VAL A 116 -19.84 -12.15 8.45
C VAL A 116 -19.74 -13.50 7.73
N ALA A 117 -18.56 -13.82 7.21
CA ALA A 117 -18.28 -15.08 6.54
C ALA A 117 -17.72 -16.16 7.48
N SER A 118 -18.09 -16.15 8.77
CA SER A 118 -17.61 -17.12 9.75
C SER A 118 -17.95 -18.57 9.36
N SER A 119 -17.14 -19.52 9.85
CA SER A 119 -17.30 -20.94 9.51
C SER A 119 -18.63 -21.48 10.01
N GLY A 120 -19.35 -22.23 9.17
CA GLY A 120 -20.66 -22.81 9.50
C GLY A 120 -21.83 -21.83 9.55
N ALA A 121 -21.62 -20.54 9.28
CA ALA A 121 -22.70 -19.57 9.23
C ALA A 121 -23.59 -19.76 7.99
N THR A 122 -24.92 -19.67 8.15
CA THR A 122 -25.85 -19.53 7.03
C THR A 122 -25.91 -18.07 6.61
N MET A 123 -25.57 -17.79 5.34
CA MET A 123 -25.52 -16.42 4.84
C MET A 123 -26.92 -15.84 4.66
N THR A 124 -27.24 -14.79 5.41
CA THR A 124 -28.45 -13.98 5.18
C THR A 124 -28.22 -13.02 4.00
N THR A 125 -29.30 -12.53 3.38
CA THR A 125 -29.22 -11.51 2.31
C THR A 125 -28.47 -10.26 2.77
N GLY A 126 -28.69 -9.83 4.02
CA GLY A 126 -27.97 -8.71 4.62
C GLY A 126 -26.47 -9.00 4.80
N GLY A 127 -26.11 -10.21 5.24
CA GLY A 127 -24.71 -10.64 5.33
C GLY A 127 -24.01 -10.68 3.96
N LEU A 128 -24.72 -11.13 2.92
CA LEU A 128 -24.20 -11.14 1.55
C LEU A 128 -23.88 -9.72 1.05
N LEU A 129 -24.82 -8.78 1.22
CA LEU A 129 -24.62 -7.38 0.83
C LEU A 129 -23.44 -6.76 1.59
N LEU A 130 -23.36 -6.97 2.90
CA LEU A 130 -22.26 -6.44 3.71
C LEU A 130 -20.90 -7.02 3.31
N ALA A 131 -20.85 -8.32 2.95
CA ALA A 131 -19.64 -8.95 2.44
C ALA A 131 -19.21 -8.36 1.07
N LEU A 132 -20.17 -8.08 0.18
CA LEU A 132 -19.91 -7.40 -1.09
C LEU A 132 -19.41 -5.96 -0.87
N GLU A 133 -20.04 -5.20 0.01
CA GLU A 133 -19.64 -3.82 0.32
C GLU A 133 -18.23 -3.77 0.90
N THR A 134 -17.94 -4.65 1.85
CA THR A 134 -16.60 -4.74 2.47
C THR A 134 -15.54 -5.21 1.46
N GLY A 135 -15.82 -6.24 0.66
CA GLY A 135 -14.90 -6.73 -0.36
C GLY A 135 -14.62 -5.72 -1.48
N THR A 136 -15.64 -4.98 -1.92
CA THR A 136 -15.48 -3.89 -2.88
C THR A 136 -14.69 -2.72 -2.29
N ALA A 137 -14.93 -2.36 -1.02
CA ALA A 137 -14.16 -1.34 -0.32
C ALA A 137 -12.68 -1.74 -0.15
N ILE A 138 -12.39 -3.00 0.21
CA ILE A 138 -11.03 -3.55 0.27
C ILE A 138 -10.36 -3.43 -1.09
N THR A 139 -11.01 -3.93 -2.14
CA THR A 139 -10.50 -3.92 -3.51
C THR A 139 -10.22 -2.50 -4.00
N ALA A 140 -11.15 -1.57 -3.79
CA ALA A 140 -10.98 -0.17 -4.14
C ALA A 140 -9.80 0.46 -3.39
N THR A 141 -9.62 0.13 -2.10
CA THR A 141 -8.51 0.64 -1.28
C THR A 141 -7.16 0.09 -1.76
N MET A 142 -7.08 -1.19 -2.14
CA MET A 142 -5.88 -1.78 -2.75
C MET A 142 -5.49 -1.04 -4.04
N ILE A 143 -6.45 -0.80 -4.93
CA ILE A 143 -6.25 -0.09 -6.19
C ILE A 143 -5.83 1.36 -5.92
N ALA A 144 -6.48 2.05 -4.98
CA ALA A 144 -6.16 3.43 -4.62
C ALA A 144 -4.73 3.56 -4.06
N GLY A 145 -4.32 2.65 -3.16
CA GLY A 145 -2.96 2.64 -2.63
C GLY A 145 -1.91 2.31 -3.70
N ALA A 146 -2.20 1.35 -4.58
CA ALA A 146 -1.35 1.04 -5.73
C ALA A 146 -1.20 2.25 -6.68
N ALA A 147 -2.30 2.93 -6.99
CA ALA A 147 -2.30 4.14 -7.81
C ALA A 147 -1.52 5.28 -7.15
N LEU A 148 -1.67 5.47 -5.84
CA LEU A 148 -0.94 6.47 -5.08
C LEU A 148 0.57 6.26 -5.16
N VAL A 149 1.03 5.01 -5.00
CA VAL A 149 2.44 4.64 -5.07
C VAL A 149 2.99 4.78 -6.50
N GLU A 150 2.24 4.35 -7.52
CA GLU A 150 2.67 4.46 -8.92
C GLU A 150 2.72 5.91 -9.41
N ARG A 151 1.81 6.79 -8.97
CA ARG A 151 1.89 8.23 -9.26
C ARG A 151 3.15 8.89 -8.72
N ARG A 152 3.86 8.24 -7.79
CA ARG A 152 5.12 8.71 -7.20
C ARG A 152 6.28 7.78 -7.52
N SER A 153 6.20 7.03 -8.62
CA SER A 153 7.20 6.04 -9.03
C SER A 153 8.63 6.62 -9.13
N ASP A 154 8.78 7.86 -9.60
CA ASP A 154 10.07 8.56 -9.70
C ASP A 154 10.80 8.72 -8.36
N ILE A 155 10.04 8.68 -7.27
CA ILE A 155 10.52 8.94 -5.92
C ILE A 155 10.84 7.60 -5.21
N TRP A 156 10.44 6.45 -5.74
CA TRP A 156 10.56 5.17 -5.05
C TRP A 156 11.22 4.10 -5.90
N SER A 157 12.23 3.42 -5.34
CA SER A 157 12.78 2.22 -5.99
C SER A 157 11.69 1.13 -6.11
N PRO A 158 11.76 0.25 -7.11
CA PRO A 158 10.79 -0.84 -7.28
C PRO A 158 10.59 -1.66 -6.00
N LEU A 159 11.69 -1.98 -5.31
CA LEU A 159 11.67 -2.69 -4.04
C LEU A 159 10.89 -1.94 -2.96
N ALA A 160 11.14 -0.64 -2.81
CA ALA A 160 10.51 0.15 -1.77
C ALA A 160 9.00 0.33 -2.04
N ARG A 161 8.58 0.39 -3.32
CA ARG A 161 7.16 0.34 -3.69
C ARG A 161 6.50 -0.96 -3.25
N SER A 162 7.14 -2.10 -3.51
CA SER A 162 6.62 -3.41 -3.08
C SER A 162 6.54 -3.52 -1.56
N LEU A 163 7.53 -3.03 -0.82
CA LEU A 163 7.52 -3.05 0.65
C LEU A 163 6.41 -2.17 1.26
N VAL A 164 6.15 -1.00 0.67
CA VAL A 164 5.06 -0.10 1.10
C VAL A 164 3.70 -0.74 0.82
N LEU A 165 3.52 -1.35 -0.35
CA LEU A 165 2.26 -1.98 -0.75
C LEU A 165 2.01 -3.34 -0.10
N TRP A 166 3.06 -4.01 0.41
CA TRP A 166 2.95 -5.37 0.93
C TRP A 166 1.82 -5.57 1.95
N PRO A 167 1.72 -4.81 3.06
CA PRO A 167 0.65 -5.03 4.04
C PRO A 167 -0.73 -4.72 3.44
N LEU A 168 -0.84 -3.70 2.58
CA LEU A 168 -2.09 -3.34 1.90
C LEU A 168 -2.64 -4.50 1.05
N LEU A 169 -1.76 -5.30 0.46
CA LEU A 169 -2.12 -6.40 -0.43
C LEU A 169 -2.24 -7.75 0.29
N VAL A 170 -1.39 -8.00 1.29
CA VAL A 170 -1.29 -9.31 1.95
C VAL A 170 -2.21 -9.44 3.16
N VAL A 171 -2.38 -8.38 3.96
CA VAL A 171 -3.23 -8.42 5.16
C VAL A 171 -4.66 -8.86 4.84
N PRO A 172 -5.43 -8.18 3.97
CA PRO A 172 -6.84 -8.53 3.72
C PRO A 172 -7.03 -9.97 3.26
N VAL A 173 -6.20 -10.44 2.32
CA VAL A 173 -6.28 -11.81 1.79
C VAL A 173 -5.82 -12.87 2.80
N SER A 174 -5.14 -12.48 3.88
CA SER A 174 -4.73 -13.40 4.94
C SER A 174 -5.73 -13.50 6.09
N VAL A 175 -6.58 -12.49 6.32
CA VAL A 175 -7.49 -12.47 7.48
C VAL A 175 -8.52 -13.59 7.38
N LEU A 176 -9.18 -13.72 6.23
CA LEU A 176 -10.25 -14.70 6.04
C LEU A 176 -9.79 -16.15 6.29
N PRO A 177 -8.71 -16.66 5.67
CA PRO A 177 -8.24 -18.01 5.96
C PRO A 177 -7.69 -18.17 7.39
N SER A 178 -7.07 -17.14 7.97
CA SER A 178 -6.43 -17.22 9.28
C SER A 178 -7.39 -17.09 10.47
N ALA A 179 -8.52 -16.42 10.30
CA ALA A 179 -9.49 -16.19 11.36
C ALA A 179 -10.47 -17.38 11.50
N GLN A 180 -9.93 -18.56 11.83
CA GLN A 180 -10.61 -19.86 11.82
C GLN A 180 -12.05 -19.82 12.36
N ASP A 181 -12.25 -19.30 13.57
CA ASP A 181 -13.56 -19.33 14.24
C ASP A 181 -14.30 -17.98 14.17
N GLY A 182 -13.77 -16.98 13.46
CA GLY A 182 -14.33 -15.62 13.44
C GLY A 182 -14.31 -14.90 14.80
N SER A 183 -13.84 -15.58 15.86
CA SER A 183 -13.71 -15.02 17.19
C SER A 183 -12.83 -13.79 17.15
N THR A 184 -13.10 -12.86 18.04
CA THR A 184 -12.31 -11.64 18.07
C THR A 184 -10.83 -12.02 18.34
N ARG A 185 -10.52 -13.01 19.20
CA ARG A 185 -9.15 -13.49 19.44
C ARG A 185 -8.45 -13.95 18.15
N SER A 186 -9.09 -14.80 17.35
CA SER A 186 -8.53 -15.27 16.08
C SER A 186 -8.33 -14.13 15.08
N LEU A 187 -9.24 -13.16 15.02
CA LEU A 187 -9.09 -11.97 14.17
C LEU A 187 -7.87 -11.12 14.59
N SER A 188 -7.70 -10.90 15.88
CA SER A 188 -6.55 -10.15 16.41
C SER A 188 -5.22 -10.88 16.18
N LEU A 189 -5.19 -12.21 16.26
CA LEU A 189 -3.99 -12.98 15.91
C LEU A 189 -3.68 -12.90 14.41
N ALA A 190 -4.69 -13.02 13.54
CA ALA A 190 -4.53 -12.93 12.10
C ALA A 190 -3.99 -11.55 11.67
N LEU A 191 -4.62 -10.47 12.17
CA LEU A 191 -4.19 -9.11 11.89
C LEU A 191 -2.80 -8.82 12.47
N GLY A 192 -2.56 -9.19 13.72
CA GLY A 192 -1.25 -9.02 14.37
C GLY A 192 -0.14 -9.78 13.66
N GLY A 193 -0.39 -11.03 13.26
CA GLY A 193 0.53 -11.84 12.46
C GLY A 193 0.84 -11.23 11.10
N GLY A 194 -0.16 -10.69 10.40
CA GLY A 194 0.02 -10.01 9.13
C GLY A 194 0.92 -8.76 9.23
N PHE A 195 0.70 -7.90 10.22
CA PHE A 195 1.54 -6.72 10.44
C PHE A 195 2.94 -7.09 10.94
N LEU A 196 3.07 -8.13 11.76
CA LEU A 196 4.37 -8.63 12.21
C LEU A 196 5.18 -9.19 11.02
N ALA A 197 4.55 -9.98 10.16
CA ALA A 197 5.15 -10.47 8.93
C ALA A 197 5.59 -9.30 8.03
N ALA A 198 4.74 -8.27 7.88
CA ALA A 198 5.09 -7.07 7.12
C ALA A 198 6.33 -6.35 7.69
N ALA A 199 6.41 -6.22 9.02
CA ALA A 199 7.56 -5.63 9.69
C ALA A 199 8.83 -6.46 9.45
N LEU A 200 8.75 -7.77 9.66
CA LEU A 200 9.89 -8.69 9.47
C LEU A 200 10.38 -8.69 8.02
N VAL A 201 9.48 -8.79 7.04
CA VAL A 201 9.85 -8.69 5.61
C VAL A 201 10.53 -7.36 5.31
N THR A 202 10.08 -6.27 5.93
CA THR A 202 10.69 -4.94 5.75
C THR A 202 12.08 -4.87 6.37
N VAL A 203 12.28 -5.44 7.55
CA VAL A 203 13.59 -5.51 8.22
C VAL A 203 14.55 -6.37 7.40
N VAL A 204 14.17 -7.60 7.06
CA VAL A 204 15.03 -8.55 6.34
C VAL A 204 15.36 -8.04 4.94
N ALA A 205 14.39 -7.47 4.22
CA ALA A 205 14.65 -6.93 2.87
C ALA A 205 15.60 -5.73 2.88
N ARG A 206 15.79 -5.08 4.04
CA ARG A 206 16.73 -3.97 4.21
C ARG A 206 18.12 -4.41 4.64
N LEU A 207 18.20 -5.52 5.38
CA LEU A 207 19.47 -6.15 5.73
C LEU A 207 20.04 -6.96 4.55
N ALA A 208 19.19 -7.42 3.63
CA ALA A 208 19.60 -8.18 2.47
C ALA A 208 20.29 -7.32 1.40
N PRO A 209 21.27 -7.89 0.66
CA PRO A 209 21.82 -7.27 -0.54
C PRO A 209 20.73 -6.90 -1.55
N ALA A 210 20.92 -5.83 -2.31
CA ALA A 210 19.91 -5.33 -3.26
C ALA A 210 19.45 -6.39 -4.29
N ALA A 211 20.36 -7.28 -4.72
CA ALA A 211 20.06 -8.39 -5.63
C ALA A 211 19.16 -9.47 -4.99
N ALA A 212 19.26 -9.65 -3.67
CA ALA A 212 18.52 -10.64 -2.89
C ALA A 212 17.20 -10.09 -2.31
N ALA A 213 17.10 -8.78 -2.11
CA ALA A 213 15.96 -8.16 -1.43
C ALA A 213 14.60 -8.40 -2.14
N ARG A 214 14.58 -8.56 -3.47
CA ARG A 214 13.35 -8.97 -4.20
C ARG A 214 12.91 -10.40 -3.84
N TRP A 215 13.88 -11.29 -3.62
CA TRP A 215 13.64 -12.68 -3.23
C TRP A 215 13.19 -12.78 -1.79
N VAL A 216 13.65 -11.88 -0.91
CA VAL A 216 13.16 -11.79 0.47
C VAL A 216 11.66 -11.54 0.51
N ILE A 217 11.17 -10.61 -0.32
CA ILE A 217 9.74 -10.30 -0.37
C ILE A 217 8.96 -11.52 -0.89
N ALA A 218 9.42 -12.14 -1.97
CA ALA A 218 8.78 -13.34 -2.51
C ALA A 218 8.77 -14.50 -1.50
N ALA A 219 9.92 -14.79 -0.89
CA ALA A 219 10.07 -15.83 0.13
C ALA A 219 9.22 -15.52 1.37
N GLY A 220 9.17 -14.26 1.81
CA GLY A 220 8.32 -13.83 2.92
C GLY A 220 6.84 -14.02 2.65
N THR A 221 6.37 -13.63 1.45
CA THR A 221 4.98 -13.87 1.03
C THR A 221 4.67 -15.38 0.96
N LEU A 222 5.57 -16.18 0.39
CA LEU A 222 5.40 -17.63 0.30
C LEU A 222 5.41 -18.31 1.67
N ALA A 223 6.34 -17.94 2.54
CA ALA A 223 6.43 -18.48 3.90
C ALA A 223 5.19 -18.12 4.71
N TYR A 224 4.73 -16.87 4.64
CA TYR A 224 3.50 -16.48 5.32
C TYR A 224 2.26 -17.21 4.76
N GLY A 225 2.16 -17.35 3.43
CA GLY A 225 1.13 -18.16 2.79
C GLY A 225 1.17 -19.63 3.23
N ALA A 226 2.37 -20.23 3.33
CA ALA A 226 2.55 -21.58 3.82
C ALA A 226 2.09 -21.71 5.28
N ILE A 227 2.44 -20.75 6.16
CA ILE A 227 1.98 -20.73 7.55
C ILE A 227 0.44 -20.72 7.63
N ILE A 228 -0.23 -19.96 6.77
CA ILE A 228 -1.69 -19.92 6.70
C ILE A 228 -2.23 -21.29 6.28
N LEU A 229 -1.66 -21.90 5.23
CA LEU A 229 -2.08 -23.20 4.73
C LEU A 229 -1.89 -24.32 5.77
N PHE A 230 -0.74 -24.36 6.43
CA PHE A 230 -0.41 -25.35 7.46
C PHE A 230 -1.18 -25.14 8.77
N ASN A 231 -1.66 -23.92 9.04
CA ASN A 231 -2.59 -23.64 10.16
C ASN A 231 -4.06 -23.76 9.71
N ASN A 232 -4.42 -24.83 9.01
CA ASN A 232 -5.81 -25.12 8.62
C ASN A 232 -6.51 -23.99 7.83
N GLY A 233 -5.77 -23.09 7.18
CA GLY A 233 -6.37 -21.98 6.43
C GLY A 233 -7.22 -22.45 5.25
N ALA A 234 -6.79 -23.53 4.56
CA ALA A 234 -7.53 -24.12 3.45
C ALA A 234 -8.83 -24.80 3.91
N THR A 235 -8.79 -25.53 5.03
CA THR A 235 -9.98 -26.18 5.60
C THR A 235 -10.95 -25.15 6.19
N SER A 236 -10.43 -24.09 6.81
CA SER A 236 -11.21 -22.92 7.25
C SER A 236 -11.98 -22.29 6.08
N LEU A 237 -11.33 -22.05 4.94
CA LEU A 237 -12.00 -21.52 3.75
C LEU A 237 -13.07 -22.47 3.19
N TRP A 238 -12.82 -23.80 3.22
CA TRP A 238 -13.82 -24.75 2.75
C TRP A 238 -15.07 -24.84 3.61
N ASN A 239 -14.94 -24.57 4.91
CA ASN A 239 -16.06 -24.57 5.85
C ASN A 239 -16.81 -23.23 5.89
N ARG A 240 -16.50 -22.29 4.97
CA ARG A 240 -17.20 -21.00 4.83
C ARG A 240 -18.22 -21.05 3.70
N PRO A 241 -19.20 -20.13 3.67
CA PRO A 241 -20.11 -19.99 2.54
C PRO A 241 -19.34 -19.85 1.22
N LEU A 242 -19.76 -20.57 0.17
CA LEU A 242 -19.09 -20.58 -1.15
C LEU A 242 -18.80 -19.18 -1.70
N PHE A 243 -19.73 -18.25 -1.51
CA PHE A 243 -19.58 -16.86 -1.93
C PHE A 243 -18.34 -16.18 -1.30
N ALA A 244 -18.06 -16.45 -0.01
CA ALA A 244 -16.91 -15.86 0.68
C ALA A 244 -15.59 -16.35 0.07
N SER A 245 -15.52 -17.61 -0.32
CA SER A 245 -14.35 -18.18 -1.01
C SER A 245 -14.17 -17.58 -2.41
N VAL A 246 -15.25 -17.34 -3.14
CA VAL A 246 -15.20 -16.64 -4.45
C VAL A 246 -14.70 -15.21 -4.29
N LEU A 247 -15.26 -14.46 -3.33
CA LEU A 247 -14.85 -13.09 -3.04
C LEU A 247 -13.37 -13.02 -2.64
N TRP A 248 -12.93 -13.94 -1.78
CA TRP A 248 -11.53 -14.08 -1.40
C TRP A 248 -10.61 -14.39 -2.59
N MET A 249 -11.02 -15.31 -3.48
CA MET A 249 -10.25 -15.60 -4.70
C MET A 249 -10.11 -14.37 -5.61
N LEU A 250 -11.16 -13.54 -5.71
CA LEU A 250 -11.12 -12.27 -6.44
C LEU A 250 -10.11 -11.30 -5.79
N GLU A 251 -10.15 -11.15 -4.47
CA GLU A 251 -9.21 -10.30 -3.73
C GLU A 251 -7.76 -10.78 -3.88
N VAL A 252 -7.51 -12.08 -3.81
CA VAL A 252 -6.20 -12.70 -4.08
C VAL A 252 -5.74 -12.41 -5.51
N GLY A 253 -6.64 -12.52 -6.48
CA GLY A 253 -6.36 -12.19 -7.88
C GLY A 253 -5.95 -10.72 -8.05
N VAL A 254 -6.72 -9.80 -7.47
CA VAL A 254 -6.42 -8.36 -7.49
C VAL A 254 -5.09 -8.07 -6.79
N ALA A 255 -4.87 -8.62 -5.59
CA ALA A 255 -3.64 -8.43 -4.84
C ALA A 255 -2.42 -8.92 -5.65
N SER A 256 -2.53 -10.07 -6.29
CA SER A 256 -1.47 -10.65 -7.14
C SER A 256 -1.16 -9.78 -8.36
N LEU A 257 -2.19 -9.27 -9.04
CA LEU A 257 -2.04 -8.35 -10.17
C LEU A 257 -1.36 -7.04 -9.74
N LEU A 258 -1.75 -6.47 -8.61
CA LEU A 258 -1.19 -5.21 -8.09
C LEU A 258 0.22 -5.39 -7.51
N PHE A 259 0.60 -6.61 -7.14
CA PHE A 259 1.94 -6.93 -6.66
C PHE A 259 2.98 -6.89 -7.79
N SER A 260 2.61 -7.39 -8.97
CA SER A 260 3.46 -7.36 -10.17
C SER A 260 3.53 -5.94 -10.75
N VAL A 261 4.74 -5.41 -10.98
CA VAL A 261 4.94 -4.06 -11.53
C VAL A 261 4.27 -3.91 -12.89
N THR A 262 4.48 -4.88 -13.78
CA THR A 262 3.95 -4.84 -15.16
C THR A 262 2.43 -4.92 -15.16
N ALA A 263 1.85 -5.86 -14.40
CA ALA A 263 0.41 -6.04 -14.33
C ALA A 263 -0.27 -4.87 -13.61
N ARG A 264 0.32 -4.33 -12.54
CA ARG A 264 -0.15 -3.12 -11.86
C ARG A 264 -0.23 -1.93 -12.82
N GLN A 265 0.82 -1.67 -13.59
CA GLN A 265 0.82 -0.55 -14.54
C GLN A 265 -0.18 -0.73 -15.67
N TRP A 266 -0.39 -1.96 -16.14
CA TRP A 266 -1.42 -2.25 -17.13
C TRP A 266 -2.82 -2.05 -16.54
N CYS A 267 -3.09 -2.62 -15.37
CA CYS A 267 -4.37 -2.52 -14.65
C CYS A 267 -4.74 -1.05 -14.41
N LEU A 268 -3.81 -0.24 -13.89
CA LEU A 268 -4.05 1.18 -13.64
C LEU A 268 -4.32 1.97 -14.93
N ARG A 269 -3.66 1.63 -16.04
CA ARG A 269 -3.90 2.25 -17.34
C ARG A 269 -5.28 1.90 -17.90
N VAL A 270 -5.67 0.64 -17.82
CA VAL A 270 -7.02 0.18 -18.23
C VAL A 270 -8.08 0.89 -17.39
N LEU A 271 -7.89 0.97 -16.08
CA LEU A 271 -8.84 1.60 -15.17
C LEU A 271 -8.95 3.11 -15.42
N GLN A 272 -7.83 3.78 -15.71
CA GLN A 272 -7.84 5.17 -16.17
C GLN A 272 -8.59 5.34 -17.49
N ALA A 273 -8.38 4.45 -18.47
CA ALA A 273 -9.06 4.50 -19.76
C ALA A 273 -10.58 4.33 -19.58
N ILE A 274 -11.02 3.35 -18.78
CA ILE A 274 -12.44 3.11 -18.47
C ILE A 274 -13.04 4.32 -17.78
N TRP A 275 -12.36 4.89 -16.80
CA TRP A 275 -12.86 6.07 -16.09
C TRP A 275 -12.99 7.28 -17.02
N PHE A 276 -12.01 7.47 -17.91
CA PHE A 276 -12.04 8.53 -18.91
C PHE A 276 -13.22 8.35 -19.89
N THR A 277 -13.48 7.12 -20.35
CA THR A 277 -14.60 6.83 -21.25
C THR A 277 -15.97 6.92 -20.57
N ALA A 278 -16.07 6.49 -19.31
CA ALA A 278 -17.34 6.41 -18.60
C ALA A 278 -17.79 7.76 -17.99
N PHE A 279 -16.84 8.62 -17.58
CA PHE A 279 -17.15 9.84 -16.83
C PHE A 279 -16.67 11.14 -17.47
N LEU A 280 -15.70 11.10 -18.38
CA LEU A 280 -15.09 12.30 -18.97
C LEU A 280 -15.26 12.43 -20.48
N ALA A 281 -15.80 11.41 -21.15
CA ALA A 281 -16.26 11.53 -22.52
C ALA A 281 -17.47 12.49 -22.54
N ARG A 282 -17.20 13.77 -22.82
CA ARG A 282 -18.25 14.75 -23.13
C ARG A 282 -19.14 14.13 -24.23
N PRO A 283 -20.48 14.15 -24.09
CA PRO A 283 -21.33 13.90 -25.23
C PRO A 283 -21.00 14.98 -26.25
N ARG A 284 -20.49 14.58 -27.43
CA ARG A 284 -20.39 15.47 -28.58
C ARG A 284 -21.83 15.87 -28.92
N ARG A 285 -22.22 17.08 -28.54
CA ARG A 285 -23.36 17.80 -29.09
C ARG A 285 -22.81 18.88 -30.01
#